data_AF-A0A3F3IV14-F1
#
_entry.id   AF-A0A3F3IV14-F1
#
_cell.length_a   1.000
_cell.length_b   1.000
_cell.length_c   1.000
_cell.angle_alpha   90.00
_cell.angle_beta   90.00
_cell.angle_gamma   90.00
#
_symmetry.space_group_name_H-M   'P 1'
#
loop_
_entity.id
_entity.type
_entity.pdbx_description
1 polymer ?
#
loop_
_entity_poly.entity_id
_entity_poly.type
_entity_poly.pdbx_seq_one_letter_code
_entity_poly.pdbx_strand_id
1 'polypeptide(L)' 'MTEYMRGKVKFAVKWYKYSNEHYPAGRTVHRDELTLELTNLGIEAANKDMEEDFDEVSILLDRLEKGEELDLSSLPEFAI' A
#
# COMPACT_ATOMS: atom_id res chain seq x y z
N MET A 1 -11.45 3.59 -5.07
CA MET A 1 -10.89 2.21 -5.17
C MET A 1 -11.89 1.13 -5.56
N THR A 2 -11.55 0.24 -6.50
CA THR A 2 -12.25 -1.04 -6.68
C THR A 2 -12.04 -2.01 -5.50
N GLU A 3 -12.97 -2.96 -5.30
CA GLU A 3 -12.85 -3.96 -4.22
C GLU A 3 -11.60 -4.84 -4.36
N TYR A 4 -11.23 -5.17 -5.59
CA TYR A 4 -10.04 -5.98 -5.87
C TYR A 4 -8.76 -5.25 -5.45
N MET A 5 -8.58 -4.00 -5.88
CA MET A 5 -7.41 -3.19 -5.53
C MET A 5 -7.37 -2.91 -4.02
N ARG A 6 -8.53 -2.58 -3.43
CA ARG A 6 -8.67 -2.40 -1.98
C ARG A 6 -8.23 -3.65 -1.20
N GLY A 7 -8.61 -4.84 -1.66
CA GLY A 7 -8.21 -6.10 -1.07
C GLY A 7 -6.70 -6.32 -1.11
N LYS A 8 -6.07 -6.05 -2.27
CA LYS A 8 -4.61 -6.18 -2.47
C LYS A 8 -3.83 -5.21 -1.59
N VAL A 9 -4.20 -3.94 -1.58
CA VAL A 9 -3.58 -2.92 -0.71
C VAL A 9 -3.75 -3.30 0.77
N LYS A 10 -4.95 -3.71 1.19
CA LYS A 10 -5.20 -4.15 2.58
C LYS A 10 -4.30 -5.33 2.97
N PHE A 11 -4.12 -6.29 2.08
CA PHE A 11 -3.24 -7.43 2.33
C PHE A 11 -1.78 -6.99 2.46
N ALA A 12 -1.26 -6.20 1.51
CA ALA A 12 0.12 -5.72 1.51
C ALA A 12 0.47 -4.95 2.79
N VAL A 13 -0.40 -4.02 3.22
CA VAL A 13 -0.17 -3.26 4.45
C VAL A 13 -0.25 -4.13 5.70
N LYS A 14 -1.19 -5.09 5.75
CA LYS A 14 -1.26 -6.05 6.88
C LYS A 14 -0.02 -6.93 6.95
N TRP A 15 0.48 -7.39 5.81
CA TRP A 15 1.70 -8.17 5.74
C TRP A 15 2.91 -7.37 6.24
N TYR A 16 3.07 -6.14 5.78
CA TYR A 16 4.10 -5.22 6.27
C TYR A 16 4.05 -5.03 7.79
N LYS A 17 2.87 -4.76 8.36
CA LYS A 17 2.68 -4.61 9.81
C LYS A 17 3.05 -5.90 10.56
N TYR A 18 2.57 -7.05 10.08
CA TYR A 18 2.88 -8.36 10.66
C TYR A 18 4.40 -8.65 10.65
N SER A 19 5.06 -8.43 9.52
CA SER A 19 6.50 -8.65 9.37
C SER A 19 7.32 -7.74 10.28
N ASN A 20 6.92 -6.46 10.44
CA ASN A 20 7.58 -5.54 11.36
C ASN A 20 7.40 -5.89 12.84
N GLU A 21 6.25 -6.47 13.20
CA GLU A 21 5.97 -6.94 14.56
C GLU A 21 6.84 -8.15 14.91
N HIS A 22 6.98 -9.11 13.98
CA HIS A 22 7.68 -10.37 14.22
C HIS A 22 9.18 -10.31 13.92
N TYR A 23 9.59 -9.44 13.00
CA TYR A 23 10.97 -9.31 12.53
C TYR A 23 11.41 -7.83 12.45
N PRO A 24 11.44 -7.09 13.57
CA PRO A 24 11.66 -5.64 13.58
C PRO A 24 13.02 -5.20 13.00
N ALA A 25 14.04 -6.06 13.06
CA ALA A 25 15.35 -5.79 12.45
C ALA A 25 15.28 -5.65 10.91
N GLY A 26 14.23 -6.17 10.28
CA GLY A 26 13.99 -6.09 8.84
C GLY A 26 13.16 -4.88 8.38
N ARG A 27 12.85 -3.91 9.25
CA ARG A 27 11.89 -2.84 8.93
C ARG A 27 12.14 -2.11 7.61
N THR A 28 13.39 -1.76 7.33
CA THR A 28 13.75 -1.10 6.06
C THR A 28 13.44 -2.01 4.87
N VAL A 29 13.81 -3.29 4.94
CA VAL A 29 13.54 -4.28 3.89
C VAL A 29 12.03 -4.46 3.69
N HIS A 30 11.26 -4.59 4.76
CA HIS A 30 9.80 -4.73 4.65
C HIS A 30 9.14 -3.49 4.05
N ARG A 31 9.70 -2.29 4.30
CA ARG A 31 9.23 -1.04 3.67
C ARG A 31 9.51 -1.04 2.17
N ASP A 32 10.68 -1.50 1.76
CA ASP A 32 11.03 -1.63 0.34
C ASP A 32 10.11 -2.65 -0.36
N GLU A 33 9.82 -3.78 0.29
CA GLU A 33 8.87 -4.79 -0.20
C GLU A 33 7.45 -4.21 -0.35
N LEU A 34 6.97 -3.45 0.64
CA LEU A 34 5.67 -2.78 0.57
C LEU A 34 5.63 -1.76 -0.57
N THR A 35 6.70 -0.98 -0.73
CA THR A 35 6.81 0.03 -1.81
C THR A 35 6.77 -0.65 -3.17
N LEU A 36 7.47 -1.77 -3.33
CA LEU A 36 7.46 -2.57 -4.56
C LEU A 36 6.05 -3.10 -4.86
N GLU A 37 5.37 -3.66 -3.87
CA GLU A 37 4.02 -4.22 -4.06
C GLU A 37 3.01 -3.12 -4.45
N LEU A 38 3.05 -1.96 -3.78
CA LEU A 38 2.18 -0.83 -4.15
C LEU A 38 2.53 -0.27 -5.54
N THR A 39 3.80 -0.22 -5.92
CA THR A 39 4.21 0.19 -7.27
C THR A 39 3.63 -0.76 -8.33
N ASN A 40 3.68 -2.08 -8.09
CA ASN A 40 3.10 -3.07 -9.00
C ASN A 40 1.58 -2.90 -9.13
N LEU A 41 0.89 -2.59 -8.03
CA LEU A 41 -0.54 -2.30 -8.04
C LEU A 41 -0.85 -1.01 -8.83
N GLY A 42 -0.04 0.04 -8.68
CA GLY A 42 -0.18 1.26 -9.48
C GLY A 42 -0.03 0.99 -10.98
N ILE A 43 0.98 0.20 -11.37
CA ILE A 43 1.17 -0.23 -12.76
C ILE A 43 -0.02 -1.06 -13.26
N GLU A 44 -0.56 -1.96 -12.44
CA GLU A 44 -1.75 -2.75 -12.79
C GLU A 44 -2.97 -1.85 -13.02
N ALA A 45 -3.19 -0.85 -12.16
CA ALA A 45 -4.28 0.11 -12.30
C ALA A 45 -4.14 0.94 -13.59
N ALA A 46 -2.95 1.46 -13.86
CA ALA A 46 -2.66 2.21 -15.09
C ALA A 46 -2.87 1.36 -16.35
N ASN A 47 -2.42 0.10 -16.36
CA ASN A 47 -2.60 -0.81 -17.50
C ASN A 47 -4.07 -1.21 -17.76
N LYS A 48 -4.95 -1.00 -16.77
CA LYS A 48 -6.38 -1.34 -16.84
C LYS A 48 -7.28 -0.11 -16.94
N ASP A 49 -6.70 1.08 -17.16
CA ASP A 49 -7.42 2.36 -17.20
C ASP A 49 -8.24 2.65 -15.92
N MET A 50 -7.72 2.21 -14.76
CA MET A 50 -8.33 2.41 -13.44
C MET A 50 -7.74 3.65 -12.76
N GLU A 51 -8.03 4.83 -13.32
CA GLU A 51 -7.43 6.12 -12.93
C GLU A 51 -7.58 6.44 -11.43
N GLU A 52 -8.77 6.24 -10.86
CA GLU A 52 -9.02 6.43 -9.42
C GLU A 52 -8.12 5.52 -8.56
N ASP A 53 -8.03 4.23 -8.91
CA ASP A 53 -7.21 3.28 -8.14
C ASP A 53 -5.71 3.58 -8.28
N PHE A 54 -5.27 4.11 -9.43
CA PHE A 54 -3.91 4.57 -9.64
C PHE A 54 -3.57 5.78 -8.75
N ASP A 55 -4.46 6.77 -8.71
CA ASP A 55 -4.28 7.98 -7.89
C ASP A 55 -4.21 7.63 -6.40
N GLU A 56 -5.12 6.77 -5.92
CA GLU A 56 -5.15 6.32 -4.54
C GLU A 56 -3.89 5.54 -4.15
N VAL A 57 -3.40 4.63 -5.01
CA VAL A 57 -2.13 3.92 -4.78
C VAL A 57 -0.94 4.89 -4.80
N SER A 58 -0.97 5.90 -5.66
CA SER A 58 0.08 6.94 -5.72
C SER A 58 0.15 7.76 -4.44
N ILE A 59 -1.00 8.07 -3.81
CA ILE A 59 -1.05 8.73 -2.50
C ILE A 59 -0.36 7.87 -1.42
N LEU A 60 -0.58 6.55 -1.44
CA LEU A 60 0.07 5.65 -0.49
C LEU A 60 1.59 5.60 -0.66
N LEU A 61 2.06 5.59 -1.92
CA LEU A 61 3.48 5.63 -2.25
C LEU A 61 4.14 6.94 -1.81
N ASP A 62 3.51 8.09 -2.04
CA ASP A 62 4.01 9.40 -1.60
C ASP A 62 4.14 9.49 -0.06
N ARG A 63 3.19 8.92 0.69
CA ARG A 63 3.28 8.82 2.15
C ARG A 63 4.47 7.96 2.58
N LEU A 64 4.71 6.84 1.91
CA LEU A 64 5.88 5.99 2.16
C LEU A 64 7.19 6.70 1.80
N GLU A 65 7.24 7.51 0.75
CA GLU A 65 8.42 8.30 0.41
C GLU A 65 8.74 9.35 1.49
N LYS A 66 7.71 9.95 2.08
CA LYS A 66 7.81 10.93 3.19
C LYS A 66 8.20 10.33 4.55
N GLY A 67 8.43 9.03 4.63
CA GLY A 67 8.77 8.37 5.89
C GLY A 67 7.57 7.98 6.74
N GLU A 68 6.33 8.23 6.29
CA GLU A 68 5.12 7.90 7.06
C GLU A 68 4.90 6.40 7.17
N GLU A 69 4.23 5.99 8.25
CA GLU A 69 3.69 4.64 8.40
C GLU A 69 2.27 4.60 7.84
N LEU A 70 1.97 3.59 7.02
CA LEU A 70 0.64 3.44 6.46
C LEU A 70 -0.32 2.86 7.49
N ASP A 71 -1.30 3.68 7.88
CA ASP A 71 -2.49 3.21 8.56
C ASP A 71 -3.73 3.36 7.70
N LEU A 72 -4.22 2.24 7.18
CA LEU A 72 -5.41 2.21 6.33
C LEU A 72 -6.68 2.60 7.10
N SER A 73 -6.69 2.52 8.44
CA SER A 73 -7.86 2.92 9.22
C SER A 73 -8.11 4.44 9.18
N SER A 74 -7.07 5.22 8.87
CA SER A 74 -7.15 6.68 8.78
C SER A 74 -7.49 7.20 7.38
N LEU A 75 -7.68 6.31 6.40
CA LEU A 75 -7.92 6.68 5.00
C LEU A 75 -9.39 6.47 4.64
N PRO A 76 -10.09 7.50 4.09
CA PRO A 76 -11.52 7.42 3.77
C PRO A 76 -11.90 6.25 2.87
N GLU A 77 -11.02 5.90 1.93
CA GLU A 77 -11.21 4.84 0.93
C GLU A 77 -11.17 3.42 1.52
N PHE A 78 -10.65 3.31 2.75
CA PHE A 78 -10.43 2.08 3.50
C PHE A 78 -11.21 2.04 4.82
N ALA A 79 -11.74 3.18 5.28
CA ALA A 79 -12.72 3.29 6.33
C ALA A 79 -13.98 2.50 5.93
N ILE A 80 -14.53 1.76 6.89
CA ILE A 80 -15.72 0.91 6.69
C ILE A 80 -16.95 1.79 6.44
#